data_AF-A0A3D1CLY6-F1
#
_entry.id   AF-A0A3D1CLY6-F1
#
_cell.length_a   1.000
_cell.length_b   1.000
_cell.length_c   1.000
_cell.angle_alpha   90.00
_cell.angle_beta   90.00
_cell.angle_gamma   90.00
#
_symmetry.space_group_name_H-M   'P 1'
#
loop_
_entity.id
_entity.type
_entity.pdbx_description
1 polymer ?
#
loop_
_entity_poly.entity_id
_entity_poly.type
_entity_poly.pdbx_seq_one_letter_code
_entity_poly.pdbx_strand_id
1 'polypeptide(L)' 'MDHSVHNKLISFIWNIADDCLRDVYVRGKYRDVILPMVVLRRLDTLLEPTKEAVLEEVKFQKEE' A
#
# COMPACT_ATOMS: atom_id res chain seq x y z
N MET A 1 19.28 9.53 -9.05
CA MET A 1 18.39 8.40 -8.73
C MET A 1 18.85 7.22 -9.58
N ASP A 2 19.16 6.09 -8.97
CA ASP A 2 19.59 4.90 -9.72
C ASP A 2 18.36 4.22 -10.36
N HIS A 3 18.18 4.46 -11.66
CA HIS A 3 17.09 3.87 -12.45
C HIS A 3 17.11 2.35 -12.46
N SER A 4 18.28 1.71 -12.27
CA SER A 4 18.42 0.25 -12.23
C SER A 4 17.71 -0.34 -11.00
N VAL A 5 17.87 0.29 -9.83
CA VAL A 5 17.22 -0.14 -8.58
C VAL A 5 15.71 0.05 -8.68
N HIS A 6 15.24 1.17 -9.23
CA HIS A 6 13.81 1.42 -9.40
C HIS A 6 13.14 0.41 -10.33
N ASN A 7 13.79 0.08 -11.46
CA ASN A 7 13.29 -0.93 -12.39
C ASN A 7 13.22 -2.32 -11.76
N LYS A 8 14.19 -2.70 -10.91
CA LYS A 8 14.13 -3.97 -10.16
C LYS A 8 12.94 -4.02 -9.21
N LEU A 9 12.66 -2.93 -8.49
CA LEU A 9 11.51 -2.83 -7.59
C LEU A 9 10.18 -2.91 -8.35
N ILE A 10 10.07 -2.20 -9.48
CA ILE A 10 8.89 -2.26 -10.35
C ILE A 10 8.64 -3.69 -10.82
N SER A 11 9.67 -4.36 -11.36
CA SER A 11 9.54 -5.75 -11.82
C SER A 11 9.15 -6.71 -10.69
N PHE A 12 9.72 -6.53 -9.49
CA PHE A 12 9.38 -7.33 -8.32
C PHE A 12 7.90 -7.17 -7.92
N ILE A 13 7.39 -5.94 -7.89
CA ILE A 13 5.99 -5.65 -7.56
C ILE A 13 5.05 -6.26 -8.60
N TRP A 14 5.35 -6.11 -9.89
CA TRP A 14 4.52 -6.69 -10.96
C TRP A 14 4.54 -8.22 -10.96
N ASN A 15 5.68 -8.86 -10.66
CA ASN A 15 5.79 -10.31 -10.55
C ASN A 15 4.91 -10.85 -9.41
N ILE A 16 4.92 -10.23 -8.22
CA ILE A 16 4.05 -10.65 -7.11
C ILE A 16 2.58 -10.50 -7.48
N ALA A 17 2.21 -9.39 -8.11
CA ALA A 17 0.84 -9.17 -8.53
C ALA A 17 0.39 -10.22 -9.56
N ASP A 18 1.27 -10.54 -10.52
CA ASP A 18 1.02 -11.60 -11.48
C ASP A 18 0.88 -12.97 -10.80
N ASP A 19 1.78 -13.33 -9.88
CA ASP A 19 1.77 -14.63 -9.20
C ASP A 19 0.56 -14.81 -8.26
N CYS A 20 0.16 -13.76 -7.55
CA CYS A 20 -0.93 -13.86 -6.57
C CYS A 20 -2.33 -13.64 -7.15
N LEU A 21 -2.45 -12.98 -8.31
CA LEU A 21 -3.76 -12.43 -8.75
C LEU A 21 -4.18 -12.88 -10.14
N ARG A 22 -3.26 -13.40 -10.97
CA ARG A 22 -3.54 -13.81 -12.36
C ARG A 22 -4.57 -14.93 -12.49
N ASP A 23 -4.64 -15.84 -11.52
CA ASP A 23 -5.61 -16.95 -11.49
C ASP A 23 -6.79 -16.72 -10.53
N VAL A 24 -6.74 -15.64 -9.73
CA VAL A 24 -7.77 -15.30 -8.74
C VAL A 24 -8.75 -14.25 -9.28
N TYR A 25 -8.27 -13.32 -10.12
CA TYR A 25 -9.07 -12.21 -10.63
C TYR A 25 -8.92 -12.06 -12.14
N VAL A 26 -10.05 -11.88 -12.83
CA VAL A 26 -10.03 -11.42 -14.23
C VAL A 26 -9.32 -10.05 -14.33
N ARG A 27 -8.59 -9.79 -15.42
CA ARG A 27 -7.75 -8.59 -15.61
C ARG A 27 -8.39 -7.25 -15.18
N GLY A 28 -9.71 -7.10 -15.33
CA GLY A 28 -10.44 -5.89 -14.92
C GLY A 28 -10.63 -5.76 -13.40
N LYS A 29 -10.73 -6.86 -12.67
CA LYS A 29 -11.02 -6.90 -11.22
C LYS A 29 -9.81 -6.67 -10.33
N TYR A 30 -8.59 -6.89 -10.84
CA TYR A 30 -7.36 -6.60 -10.11
C TYR A 30 -7.27 -5.14 -9.62
N ARG A 31 -7.74 -4.19 -10.45
CA ARG A 31 -7.74 -2.76 -10.10
C ARG A 31 -8.54 -2.45 -8.85
N ASP A 32 -9.64 -3.16 -8.63
CA ASP A 32 -10.52 -2.99 -7.47
C ASP A 32 -9.80 -3.37 -6.16
N VAL A 33 -8.70 -4.14 -6.23
CA VAL A 33 -7.91 -4.56 -5.07
C VAL A 33 -6.64 -3.71 -4.91
N ILE A 34 -5.86 -3.53 -5.99
CA ILE A 34 -4.57 -2.84 -5.89
C ILE A 34 -4.72 -1.35 -5.58
N LEU A 35 -5.74 -0.68 -6.15
CA LEU A 35 -5.94 0.76 -5.95
C LEU A 35 -6.21 1.11 -4.48
N PRO A 36 -7.18 0.49 -3.77
CA PRO A 36 -7.38 0.80 -2.36
C PRO A 36 -6.17 0.43 -1.50
N MET A 37 -5.48 -0.69 -1.80
CA MET A 37 -4.27 -1.06 -1.06
C MET A 37 -3.13 -0.06 -1.22
N VAL A 38 -2.91 0.47 -2.43
CA VAL A 38 -1.91 1.50 -2.69
C VAL A 38 -2.27 2.81 -1.98
N VAL A 39 -3.54 3.20 -1.97
CA VAL A 39 -4.01 4.39 -1.24
C VAL A 39 -3.77 4.23 0.26
N LEU A 40 -4.16 3.09 0.85
CA LEU A 40 -3.92 2.80 2.28
C LEU A 40 -2.44 2.83 2.61
N ARG A 41 -1.59 2.18 1.81
CA ARG A 41 -0.15 2.20 2.03
C ARG A 41 0.43 3.61 1.93
N ARG A 42 -0.07 4.43 1.00
CA ARG A 42 0.38 5.82 0.88
C ARG A 42 0.00 6.64 2.11
N LEU A 43 -1.24 6.52 2.59
CA LEU A 43 -1.69 7.17 3.82
C LEU A 43 -0.85 6.72 5.03
N ASP A 44 -0.63 5.42 5.18
CA ASP A 44 0.22 4.83 6.23
C ASP A 44 1.63 5.41 6.21
N THR A 45 2.28 5.47 5.03
CA THR A 45 3.63 6.07 4.91
C THR A 45 3.68 7.57 5.20
N LEU A 46 2.59 8.30 4.94
CA LEU A 46 2.52 9.74 5.25
C LEU A 46 2.34 9.99 6.75
N LEU A 47 1.66 9.08 7.44
CA LEU A 47 1.42 9.14 8.88
C LEU A 47 2.54 8.48 9.69
N GLU A 48 3.46 7.76 9.06
CA GLU A 48 4.57 7.08 9.74
C GLU A 48 5.39 8.02 10.67
N PRO A 49 5.75 9.26 10.28
CA PRO A 49 6.49 10.17 11.17
C PRO A 49 5.66 10.69 12.36
N THR A 50 4.32 10.65 12.28
CA THR A 50 3.40 11.19 13.30
C THR A 50 2.55 10.10 13.95
N LYS A 51 2.97 8.84 13.83
CA LYS A 51 2.19 7.67 14.26
C LYS A 51 1.79 7.73 15.74
N GLU A 52 2.71 8.15 16.61
CA GLU A 52 2.46 8.26 18.05
C GLU A 52 1.36 9.30 18.34
N ALA A 53 1.47 10.50 17.76
CA ALA A 53 0.47 11.55 17.91
C ALA A 53 -0.92 11.13 17.38
N VAL A 54 -0.98 10.39 16.26
CA VAL A 54 -2.25 9.85 15.74
C VAL A 54 -2.86 8.83 16.70
N LEU A 55 -2.04 7.96 17.30
CA LEU A 55 -2.52 6.96 18.26
C LEU A 55 -3.00 7.61 19.57
N GLU A 56 -2.34 8.67 20.02
CA GLU A 56 -2.78 9.47 21.18
C GLU A 56 -4.12 10.14 20.91
N GLU A 57 -4.27 10.79 19.76
CA GLU A 57 -5.53 11.40 19.34
C GLU A 57 -6.67 10.37 19.27
N VAL A 58 -6.41 9.18 18.74
CA VAL A 58 -7.41 8.09 18.67
C VAL A 58 -7.81 7.60 20.07
N LYS A 59 -6.90 7.57 21.04
CA LYS A 59 -7.24 7.22 22.43
C LYS A 59 -8.09 8.32 23.06
N PHE A 60 -7.67 9.58 22.91
CA PHE A 60 -8.41 10.73 23.39
C PHE A 60 -9.87 10.72 22.92
N GLN A 61 -10.11 10.57 21.60
CA GLN A 61 -11.46 10.53 21.03
C GLN A 61 -12.33 9.32 21.43
N LYS A 62 -11.74 8.27 22.03
CA LYS A 62 -12.47 7.05 22.44
C LYS A 62 -12.74 7.00 23.94
N GLU A 63 -11.91 7.67 24.72
CA GLU A 63 -11.95 7.65 26.19
C GLU A 63 -12.67 8.89 26.77
N GLU A 64 -12.74 10.00 26.02
CA GLU A 64 -13.69 11.12 26.24
C GLU A 64 -14.93 11.00 25.33
#